data_AF-A0A2K8L9I1-F1
#
_entry.id   AF-A0A2K8L9I1-F1
#
_cell.length_a   1.000
_cell.length_b   1.000
_cell.length_c   1.000
_cell.angle_alpha   90.00
_cell.angle_beta   90.00
_cell.angle_gamma   90.00
#
_symmetry.space_group_name_H-M   'P 1'
#
loop_
_entity.id
_entity.type
_entity.pdbx_description
1 polymer ?
#
loop_
_entity_poly.entity_id
_entity_poly.type
_entity_poly.pdbx_seq_one_letter_code
_entity_poly.pdbx_strand_id
1 'polypeptide(L)' 'MAAFEPARTLNYGIVAVADVVEAISSHRPYRPGLGIGVALDEIRSKRGAQFDAEAVDACLKLFEEKDFEF' A
#
# COMPACT_ATOMS: atom_id res chain seq x y z
N MET A 1 -5.52 -23.70 -26.56
CA MET A 1 -5.25 -22.26 -26.37
C MET A 1 -5.31 -22.02 -24.87
N ALA A 2 -4.18 -22.22 -24.19
CA ALA A 2 -4.11 -22.14 -22.73
C ALA A 2 -4.20 -20.66 -22.33
N ALA A 3 -5.16 -20.34 -21.46
CA ALA A 3 -5.24 -19.04 -20.84
C ALA A 3 -3.94 -18.81 -20.06
N PHE A 4 -3.18 -17.78 -20.45
CA PHE A 4 -2.10 -17.24 -19.64
C PHE A 4 -2.78 -16.60 -18.42
N GLU A 5 -2.93 -17.35 -17.33
CA GLU A 5 -3.27 -16.77 -16.04
C GLU A 5 -2.06 -15.92 -15.65
N PRO A 6 -2.15 -14.58 -15.64
CA PRO A 6 -1.02 -13.77 -15.21
C PRO A 6 -0.80 -14.13 -13.76
N ALA A 7 0.32 -14.80 -13.47
CA ALA A 7 0.80 -14.97 -12.12
C ALA A 7 0.80 -13.56 -11.50
N ARG A 8 -0.14 -13.28 -10.59
CA ARG A 8 -0.16 -12.04 -9.82
C ARG A 8 1.08 -12.09 -8.95
N THR A 9 2.18 -11.57 -9.46
CA THR A 9 3.47 -11.61 -8.77
C THR A 9 3.36 -10.72 -7.54
N LEU A 10 3.18 -11.35 -6.38
CA LEU A 10 3.02 -10.72 -5.06
C LEU A 10 4.02 -9.56 -4.83
N ASN A 11 5.24 -9.71 -5.36
CA ASN A 11 6.29 -8.69 -5.36
C ASN A 11 5.80 -7.32 -5.89
N TYR A 12 5.12 -7.29 -7.05
CA TYR A 12 4.69 -6.02 -7.64
C TYR A 12 3.59 -5.33 -6.81
N GLY A 13 2.72 -6.12 -6.16
CA GLY A 13 1.67 -5.60 -5.28
C GLY A 13 2.22 -4.94 -4.02
N ILE A 14 3.25 -5.53 -3.41
CA ILE A 14 3.89 -4.98 -2.19
C ILE A 14 4.59 -3.65 -2.50
N VAL A 15 5.35 -3.60 -3.61
CA VAL A 15 6.06 -2.38 -4.01
C VAL A 15 5.08 -1.26 -4.35
N ALA A 16 3.98 -1.57 -5.05
CA ALA A 16 2.96 -0.56 -5.39
C ALA A 16 2.27 0.02 -4.15
N VAL A 17 1.94 -0.81 -3.15
CA VAL A 17 1.35 -0.34 -1.89
C VAL A 17 2.36 0.51 -1.12
N ALA A 18 3.63 0.09 -1.04
CA ALA A 18 4.67 0.83 -0.34
C ALA A 18 4.93 2.22 -0.98
N ASP A 19 5.02 2.29 -2.31
CA ASP A 19 5.24 3.54 -3.06
C ASP A 19 4.10 4.56 -2.82
N VAL A 20 2.85 4.10 -2.81
CA VAL A 20 1.69 4.95 -2.56
C VAL A 20 1.66 5.44 -1.12
N VAL A 21 1.95 4.55 -0.16
CA VAL A 21 2.00 4.92 1.25
C VAL A 21 3.08 5.98 1.48
N GLU A 22 4.28 5.78 0.96
CA GLU A 22 5.38 6.75 1.04
C GLU A 22 5.03 8.07 0.34
N ALA A 23 4.40 8.02 -0.84
CA ALA A 23 4.02 9.22 -1.57
C ALA A 23 3.00 10.09 -0.82
N ILE A 24 2.09 9.47 -0.04
CA ILE A 24 1.06 10.17 0.73
C ILE A 24 1.59 10.63 2.10
N SER A 25 2.40 9.79 2.76
CA SER A 25 2.92 10.06 4.11
C SER A 25 4.11 11.01 4.12
N SER A 26 4.93 11.02 3.05
CA SER A 26 6.17 11.80 3.02
C SER A 26 5.91 13.31 3.06
N HIS A 27 6.56 13.96 4.02
CA HIS A 27 6.59 15.41 4.14
C HIS A 27 7.58 15.97 3.11
N ARG A 28 7.07 16.70 2.11
CA ARG A 28 7.93 17.43 1.17
C ARG A 28 8.12 18.85 1.69
N PRO A 29 9.24 19.54 1.38
CA PRO A 29 9.58 20.86 1.94
C PRO A 29 8.51 21.96 1.82
N TYR A 30 7.47 21.74 1.00
CA TYR A 30 6.35 22.67 0.77
C TYR A 30 4.97 21.99 0.76
N ARG A 31 4.89 20.70 1.11
CA ARG A 31 3.64 19.93 1.20
C ARG A 31 3.73 19.08 2.46
N PRO A 32 3.04 19.46 3.55
CA PRO A 32 2.95 18.58 4.68
C PRO A 32 2.36 17.25 4.22
N GLY A 33 3.05 16.15 4.54
CA GLY A 33 2.53 14.82 4.30
C GLY A 33 1.15 14.72 4.95
N LEU A 34 0.20 14.06 4.29
CA LEU A 34 -1.17 13.95 4.80
C LEU A 34 -1.25 13.06 6.05
N GLY A 35 -0.13 12.44 6.43
CA GLY A 35 0.01 11.55 7.56
C GLY A 35 -0.23 10.10 7.15
N ILE A 36 0.29 9.19 7.98
CA ILE A 36 0.19 7.76 7.73
C ILE A 36 -1.27 7.29 7.74
N GLY A 37 -2.13 7.86 8.59
CA GLY A 37 -3.55 7.49 8.64
C GLY A 37 -4.28 7.69 7.31
N VAL A 38 -4.00 8.79 6.59
CA VAL A 38 -4.61 9.06 5.27
C VAL A 38 -4.06 8.09 4.23
N ALA A 39 -2.78 7.76 4.28
CA ALA A 39 -2.17 6.78 3.40
C ALA A 39 -2.78 5.38 3.58
N LEU A 40 -2.99 4.96 4.83
CA LEU A 40 -3.59 3.66 5.16
C LEU A 40 -5.07 3.59 4.72
N ASP A 41 -5.83 4.68 4.89
CA ASP A 41 -7.23 4.75 4.43
C ASP A 41 -7.33 4.66 2.90
N GLU A 42 -6.44 5.33 2.17
CA GLU A 42 -6.39 5.30 0.71
C GLU A 42 -6.17 3.88 0.18
N ILE A 43 -5.16 3.16 0.68
CA ILE A 43 -4.89 1.77 0.25
C ILE A 43 -6.01 0.82 0.68
N ARG A 44 -6.64 1.07 1.84
CA ARG A 44 -7.77 0.28 2.34
C ARG A 44 -9.00 0.43 1.45
N SER A 45 -9.31 1.65 1.01
CA SER A 45 -10.44 1.95 0.11
C SER A 45 -10.30 1.28 -1.27
N LYS A 46 -9.06 1.01 -1.70
CA LYS A 46 -8.71 0.44 -3.01
C LYS A 46 -8.31 -1.05 -2.96
N ARG A 47 -8.40 -1.66 -1.77
CA ARG A 47 -8.05 -3.07 -1.50
C ARG A 47 -8.82 -4.02 -2.41
N GLY A 48 -8.11 -4.90 -3.12
CA GLY A 48 -8.71 -5.92 -4.00
C GLY A 48 -9.24 -5.38 -5.33
N ALA A 49 -9.22 -4.05 -5.53
CA ALA A 49 -9.62 -3.40 -6.78
C ALA A 49 -8.39 -2.90 -7.56
N GLN A 50 -7.58 -2.02 -6.96
CA GLN A 50 -6.35 -1.50 -7.58
C GLN A 50 -5.09 -2.11 -6.96
N PHE A 51 -5.17 -2.55 -5.71
CA PHE A 51 -4.08 -3.20 -5.00
C PHE A 51 -4.42 -4.65 -4.66
N ASP A 52 -3.38 -5.47 -4.59
CA ASP A 52 -3.53 -6.83 -4.10
C ASP A 52 -3.98 -6.81 -2.64
N ALA A 53 -5.04 -7.57 -2.34
CA ALA A 53 -5.64 -7.59 -1.02
C ALA A 53 -4.66 -8.09 0.05
N GLU A 54 -3.82 -9.09 -0.28
CA GLU A 54 -2.83 -9.64 0.66
C GLU A 54 -1.72 -8.63 0.97
N ALA A 55 -1.29 -7.86 -0.04
CA ALA A 55 -0.29 -6.82 0.14
C ALA A 55 -0.81 -5.66 1.02
N VAL A 56 -2.06 -5.23 0.79
CA VAL A 56 -2.70 -4.19 1.61
C VAL A 56 -2.86 -4.67 3.06
N ASP A 57 -3.33 -5.90 3.27
CA ASP A 57 -3.51 -6.45 4.62
C ASP A 57 -2.20 -6.58 5.38
N ALA A 58 -1.13 -7.04 4.69
CA ALA A 58 0.19 -7.13 5.29
C ALA A 58 0.72 -5.74 5.70
N CYS A 59 0.49 -4.72 4.87
CA CYS A 59 0.88 -3.35 5.17
C CYS A 59 0.10 -2.80 6.37
N LEU A 60 -1.23 -2.94 6.38
CA LEU A 60 -2.08 -2.51 7.49
C LEU A 60 -1.66 -3.15 8.81
N LYS A 61 -1.44 -4.47 8.83
CA LYS A 61 -0.95 -5.18 10.02
C LYS A 61 0.39 -4.65 10.52
N LEU A 62 1.28 -4.23 9.62
CA LEU A 62 2.58 -3.69 10.01
C LEU A 62 2.43 -2.39 10.81
N PHE A 63 1.52 -1.51 10.40
CA PHE A 63 1.28 -0.24 11.08
C PHE A 63 0.36 -0.39 12.30
N GLU A 64 -0.63 -1.28 12.27
CA GLU A 64 -1.60 -1.47 13.35
C GLU A 64 -1.08 -2.37 14.49
N GLU A 65 -0.29 -3.40 14.19
CA GLU A 65 0.15 -4.40 15.18
C GLU A 65 1.62 -4.25 15.60
N LYS A 66 2.46 -3.60 14.77
CA LYS A 66 3.90 -3.47 15.03
C LYS A 66 4.39 -2.05 15.32
N ASP A 67 3.48 -1.10 15.48
CA ASP A 67 3.80 0.29 15.86
C ASP A 67 4.89 0.91 14.95
N PHE A 68 4.80 0.61 13.65
CA PHE A 68 5.82 1.05 12.69
C PHE A 68 5.71 2.57 12.44
N GLU A 69 6.81 3.29 12.69
CA GLU A 69 6.96 4.71 12.38
C GLU A 69 8.08 4.94 11.34
N PHE A 70 7.96 6.02 10.57
CA PHE A 70 8.93 6.44 9.55
C PHE A 70 10.10 7.25 10.14
#